data_AF-A0A1J4KJT2-F1
#
_entry.id   AF-A0A1J4KJT2-F1
#
_cell.length_a   1.000
_cell.length_b   1.000
_cell.length_c   1.000
_cell.angle_alpha   90.00
_cell.angle_beta   90.00
_cell.angle_gamma   90.00
#
_symmetry.space_group_name_H-M   'P 1'
#
loop_
_entity.id
_entity.type
_entity.pdbx_description
1 polymer ?
#
loop_
_entity_poly.entity_id
_entity_poly.type
_entity_poly.pdbx_seq_one_letter_code
_entity_poly.pdbx_strand_id
1 'polypeptide(L)'
;MLNIFESYSNFNIVKFAFLINDRSNCILYNVHITCYMSYFVKALVDEKRFPVYFVFDCIVTCFALHAFFHFSNLFVFAACGILLPTFVDNFLSLIRSQKLEIIENPYLVVVSALIWVVVEFTPNGMAFDILLKITPIVAIFAGLNFGCDILAGASLAEVKFFKKKSAEKWIYAFILSILTSLGKYIIISAISALTGNHFRSMVTIVGEDLICAALACSRRNIAKTLNVNVKSVECFIIVLAAILNVGRTYLPDDHIKMFFTRYF
;
A
#
# COMPACT_ATOMS: atom_id res chain seq x y z
N MET A 1 -20.67 -36.62 16.79
CA MET A 1 -20.67 -35.20 16.35
C MET A 1 -19.76 -34.36 17.26
N LEU A 2 -18.57 -34.90 17.55
CA LEU A 2 -17.47 -34.35 18.34
C LEU A 2 -16.24 -34.64 17.46
N ASN A 3 -15.63 -33.62 16.86
CA ASN A 3 -14.27 -33.62 16.25
C ASN A 3 -13.93 -32.38 15.38
N ILE A 4 -14.60 -31.24 15.56
CA ILE A 4 -14.24 -29.99 14.83
C ILE A 4 -13.58 -28.93 15.75
N PHE A 5 -13.58 -29.11 17.07
CA PHE A 5 -13.15 -28.06 18.01
C PHE A 5 -11.69 -28.13 18.52
N GLU A 6 -10.93 -29.18 18.23
CA GLU A 6 -9.56 -29.32 18.77
C GLU A 6 -8.43 -28.77 17.89
N SER A 7 -8.72 -28.30 16.67
CA SER A 7 -7.67 -27.78 15.77
C SER A 7 -7.39 -26.26 15.89
N TYR A 8 -8.14 -25.51 16.71
CA TYR A 8 -8.03 -24.04 16.77
C TYR A 8 -7.42 -23.50 18.07
N SER A 9 -7.02 -24.36 19.01
CA SER A 9 -6.52 -23.96 20.33
C SER A 9 -5.08 -23.45 20.37
N ASN A 10 -4.33 -23.48 19.26
CA ASN A 10 -2.92 -23.06 19.22
C ASN A 10 -2.65 -21.73 18.51
N PHE A 11 -3.68 -20.96 18.14
CA PHE A 11 -3.48 -19.57 17.68
C PHE A 11 -3.33 -18.63 18.88
N ASN A 12 -2.11 -18.54 19.42
CA ASN A 12 -1.70 -17.42 20.27
C ASN A 12 -1.60 -16.14 19.42
N ILE A 13 -2.74 -15.65 18.93
CA ILE A 13 -2.85 -14.30 18.36
C ILE A 13 -2.85 -13.35 19.54
N VAL A 14 -1.66 -12.84 19.85
CA VAL A 14 -1.38 -11.47 20.26
C VAL A 14 -2.44 -10.83 21.19
N LYS A 15 -2.09 -10.75 22.48
CA LYS A 15 -2.62 -9.77 23.44
C LYS A 15 -2.37 -8.33 22.94
N PHE A 16 -3.10 -7.89 21.93
CA PHE A 16 -3.29 -6.47 21.58
C PHE A 16 -4.78 -6.09 21.73
N ALA A 17 -5.48 -6.76 22.64
CA ALA A 17 -6.75 -6.28 23.17
C ALA A 17 -6.42 -5.31 24.32
N PHE A 18 -6.84 -4.05 24.16
CA PHE A 18 -7.00 -3.14 25.29
C PHE A 18 -7.63 -3.90 26.47
N LEU A 19 -6.96 -3.84 27.62
CA LEU A 19 -7.45 -4.38 28.90
C LEU A 19 -8.78 -3.70 29.25
N ILE A 20 -9.89 -4.26 28.75
CA ILE A 20 -11.23 -3.98 29.26
C ILE A 20 -11.60 -5.14 30.16
N ASN A 21 -11.66 -4.80 31.44
CA ASN A 21 -11.73 -5.66 32.59
C ASN A 21 -13.15 -6.24 32.75
N ASP A 22 -13.47 -7.38 32.15
CA ASP A 22 -14.54 -8.26 32.65
C ASP A 22 -14.45 -9.70 32.09
N ARG A 23 -14.34 -10.70 32.97
CA ARG A 23 -13.84 -12.05 32.61
C ARG A 23 -14.87 -13.00 31.98
N SER A 24 -16.16 -12.71 32.03
CA SER A 24 -17.24 -13.62 31.56
C SER A 24 -17.71 -13.35 30.13
N ASN A 25 -17.65 -12.09 29.65
CA ASN A 25 -17.93 -11.75 28.25
C ASN A 25 -16.71 -11.90 27.33
N CYS A 26 -15.51 -12.00 27.89
CA CYS A 26 -14.25 -12.03 27.16
C CYS A 26 -14.12 -13.20 26.17
N ILE A 27 -14.77 -14.35 26.40
CA ILE A 27 -14.61 -15.54 25.55
C ILE A 27 -15.37 -15.37 24.22
N LEU A 28 -16.63 -14.93 24.27
CA LEU A 28 -17.44 -14.72 23.06
C LEU A 28 -16.91 -13.54 22.23
N TYR A 29 -16.49 -12.45 22.90
CA TYR A 29 -15.84 -11.32 22.23
C TYR A 29 -14.48 -11.72 21.62
N ASN A 30 -13.68 -12.55 22.30
CA ASN A 30 -12.43 -13.05 21.71
C ASN A 30 -12.67 -13.87 20.45
N VAL A 31 -13.66 -14.77 20.44
CA VAL A 31 -13.97 -15.62 19.28
C VAL A 31 -14.48 -14.78 18.11
N HIS A 32 -15.34 -13.79 18.37
CA HIS A 32 -15.80 -12.88 17.31
C HIS A 32 -14.66 -12.01 16.78
N ILE A 33 -13.86 -11.39 17.65
CA ILE A 33 -12.73 -10.52 17.24
C ILE A 33 -11.68 -11.33 16.47
N THR A 34 -11.34 -12.55 16.90
CA THR A 34 -10.41 -13.41 16.15
C THR A 34 -10.98 -13.82 14.80
N CYS A 35 -12.28 -14.10 14.70
CA CYS A 35 -12.93 -14.41 13.43
C CYS A 35 -12.90 -13.20 12.48
N TYR A 36 -13.30 -12.01 12.94
CA TYR A 36 -13.25 -10.78 12.14
C TYR A 36 -11.82 -10.41 11.74
N MET A 37 -10.85 -10.53 12.64
CA MET A 37 -9.45 -10.27 12.32
C MET A 37 -8.90 -11.27 11.31
N SER A 38 -9.34 -12.54 11.36
CA SER A 38 -8.93 -13.54 10.37
C SER A 38 -9.49 -13.23 8.97
N TYR A 39 -10.74 -12.78 8.88
CA TYR A 39 -11.35 -12.31 7.63
C TYR A 39 -10.68 -11.04 7.12
N PHE A 40 -10.38 -10.10 8.02
CA PHE A 40 -9.73 -8.84 7.68
C PHE A 40 -8.30 -9.06 7.15
N VAL A 41 -7.50 -9.89 7.83
CA VAL A 41 -6.16 -10.29 7.37
C VAL A 41 -6.24 -10.95 6.00
N LYS A 42 -7.21 -11.85 5.80
CA LYS A 42 -7.40 -12.51 4.51
C LYS A 42 -7.78 -11.51 3.40
N ALA A 43 -8.69 -10.59 3.67
CA ALA A 43 -9.13 -9.56 2.71
C ALA A 43 -8.05 -8.52 2.40
N LEU A 44 -7.12 -8.26 3.33
CA LEU A 44 -6.00 -7.34 3.09
C LEU A 44 -4.82 -8.01 2.38
N VAL A 45 -4.48 -9.25 2.78
CA VAL A 45 -3.23 -9.92 2.35
C VAL A 45 -3.44 -10.83 1.14
N ASP A 46 -4.57 -11.55 1.07
CA ASP A 46 -4.80 -12.57 0.04
C ASP A 46 -5.62 -12.05 -1.15
N GLU A 47 -6.24 -10.88 -1.02
CA GLU A 47 -7.04 -10.29 -2.08
C GLU A 47 -6.14 -9.82 -3.23
N LYS A 48 -6.54 -10.15 -4.46
CA LYS A 48 -5.80 -9.70 -5.63
C LYS A 48 -5.91 -8.18 -5.74
N ARG A 49 -4.83 -7.53 -6.19
CA ARG A 49 -4.82 -6.07 -6.45
C ARG A 49 -6.00 -5.67 -7.34
N PHE A 50 -6.25 -6.42 -8.41
CA PHE A 50 -7.41 -6.23 -9.27
C PHE A 50 -8.61 -7.07 -8.78
N PRO A 51 -9.83 -6.50 -8.69
CA PRO A 51 -10.22 -5.18 -9.16
C PRO A 51 -10.14 -4.05 -8.11
N VAL A 52 -10.34 -4.36 -6.83
CA VAL A 52 -10.68 -3.35 -5.81
C VAL A 52 -9.53 -2.38 -5.54
N TYR A 53 -8.35 -2.89 -5.15
CA TYR A 53 -7.20 -2.04 -4.83
C TYR A 53 -6.70 -1.26 -6.04
N PHE A 54 -6.76 -1.87 -7.24
CA PHE A 54 -6.39 -1.22 -8.49
C PHE A 54 -7.30 -0.03 -8.81
N VAL A 55 -8.63 -0.18 -8.66
CA VAL A 55 -9.58 0.91 -8.86
C VAL A 55 -9.30 2.06 -7.87
N PHE A 56 -9.07 1.74 -6.60
CA PHE A 56 -8.71 2.77 -5.61
C PHE A 56 -7.38 3.45 -5.95
N ASP A 57 -6.38 2.70 -6.41
CA ASP A 57 -5.09 3.23 -6.83
C ASP A 57 -5.24 4.20 -8.02
N CYS A 58 -6.09 3.86 -8.99
CA CYS A 58 -6.44 4.74 -10.09
C CYS A 58 -7.09 6.03 -9.60
N ILE A 59 -8.07 5.93 -8.69
CA ILE A 59 -8.76 7.09 -8.10
C ILE A 59 -7.77 7.98 -7.35
N VAL A 60 -6.97 7.41 -6.45
CA VAL A 60 -5.96 8.13 -5.65
C VAL A 60 -4.97 8.85 -6.57
N THR A 61 -4.47 8.15 -7.59
CA THR A 61 -3.48 8.69 -8.51
C THR A 61 -4.07 9.81 -9.38
N CYS A 62 -5.27 9.62 -9.93
CA CYS A 62 -5.95 10.65 -10.72
C CYS A 62 -6.29 11.88 -9.87
N PHE A 63 -6.76 11.67 -8.64
CA PHE A 63 -7.00 12.75 -7.68
C PHE A 63 -5.73 13.54 -7.39
N ALA A 64 -4.61 12.85 -7.12
CA ALA A 64 -3.32 13.50 -6.89
C ALA A 64 -2.83 14.27 -8.14
N LEU A 65 -2.96 13.69 -9.33
CA LEU A 65 -2.59 14.37 -10.57
C LEU A 65 -3.41 15.66 -10.78
N HIS A 66 -4.73 15.60 -10.60
CA HIS A 66 -5.59 16.78 -10.72
C HIS A 66 -5.28 17.84 -9.65
N ALA A 67 -5.06 17.42 -8.40
CA ALA A 67 -4.82 18.34 -7.29
C ALA A 67 -3.47 19.06 -7.36
N PHE A 68 -2.43 18.42 -7.91
CA PHE A 68 -1.06 18.92 -7.85
C PHE A 68 -0.52 19.44 -9.19
N PHE A 69 -1.17 19.14 -10.32
CA PHE A 69 -0.63 19.46 -11.64
C PHE A 69 -1.65 20.19 -12.50
N HIS A 70 -1.20 21.32 -13.06
CA HIS A 70 -1.87 21.94 -14.19
C HIS A 70 -1.21 21.46 -15.49
N PHE A 71 -1.83 20.47 -16.14
CA PHE A 71 -1.37 20.00 -17.45
C PHE A 71 -1.92 20.91 -18.56
N SER A 72 -1.02 21.54 -19.31
CA SER A 72 -1.40 22.24 -20.55
C SER A 72 -1.69 21.29 -21.71
N ASN A 73 -1.10 20.09 -21.68
CA ASN A 73 -1.27 19.06 -22.70
C ASN A 73 -2.09 17.89 -22.17
N LEU A 74 -3.28 17.70 -22.75
CA LEU A 74 -4.20 16.65 -22.36
C LEU A 74 -3.64 15.24 -22.59
N PHE A 75 -2.84 15.03 -23.63
CA PHE A 75 -2.23 13.72 -23.89
C PHE A 75 -1.23 13.32 -22.81
N VAL A 76 -0.44 14.27 -22.32
CA VAL A 76 0.51 14.03 -21.23
C VAL A 76 -0.25 13.68 -19.95
N PHE A 77 -1.35 14.40 -19.67
CA PHE A 77 -2.19 14.10 -18.53
C PHE A 77 -2.82 12.70 -18.63
N ALA A 78 -3.42 12.37 -19.78
CA ALA A 78 -4.00 11.06 -20.03
C ALA A 78 -2.97 9.94 -19.85
N ALA A 79 -1.76 10.12 -20.41
CA ALA A 79 -0.67 9.16 -20.26
C ALA A 79 -0.27 8.98 -18.79
N CYS A 80 -0.18 10.07 -18.00
CA CYS A 80 0.11 10.00 -16.57
C CYS A 80 -1.01 9.29 -15.81
N GLY A 81 -2.27 9.61 -16.09
CA GLY A 81 -3.45 8.98 -15.47
C GLY A 81 -3.57 7.49 -15.75
N ILE A 82 -2.94 6.98 -16.82
CA ILE A 82 -2.95 5.55 -17.18
C ILE A 82 -1.68 4.83 -16.68
N LEU A 83 -0.50 5.43 -16.86
CA LEU A 83 0.79 4.78 -16.58
C LEU A 83 1.13 4.76 -15.09
N LEU A 84 0.75 5.79 -14.32
CA LEU A 84 1.07 5.84 -12.89
C LEU A 84 0.32 4.78 -12.07
N PRO A 85 -1.01 4.59 -12.22
CA PRO A 85 -1.71 3.53 -11.47
C PRO A 85 -1.19 2.13 -11.80
N THR A 86 -0.79 1.92 -13.06
CA THR A 86 -0.29 0.63 -13.55
C THR A 86 1.21 0.43 -13.34
N PHE A 87 1.91 1.41 -12.75
CA PHE A 87 3.37 1.38 -12.60
C PHE A 87 3.86 0.12 -11.91
N VAL A 88 3.27 -0.23 -10.77
CA VAL A 88 3.74 -1.36 -9.96
C VAL A 88 3.50 -2.68 -10.65
N ASP A 89 2.31 -2.86 -11.25
CA ASP A 89 1.99 -4.07 -12.00
C ASP A 89 2.95 -4.23 -13.20
N ASN A 90 3.20 -3.15 -13.94
CA ASN A 90 4.18 -3.12 -15.01
C ASN A 90 5.60 -3.41 -14.54
N PHE A 91 6.03 -2.81 -13.44
CA PHE A 91 7.37 -2.98 -12.88
C PHE A 91 7.60 -4.42 -12.40
N LEU A 92 6.64 -4.97 -11.65
CA LEU A 92 6.67 -6.35 -11.18
C LEU A 92 6.62 -7.34 -12.35
N SER A 93 5.77 -7.11 -13.35
CA SER A 93 5.70 -7.93 -14.56
C SER A 93 6.99 -7.86 -15.37
N LEU A 94 7.56 -6.67 -15.57
CA LEU A 94 8.82 -6.49 -16.28
C LEU A 94 9.95 -7.28 -15.61
N ILE A 95 10.02 -7.26 -14.28
CA ILE A 95 10.97 -8.09 -13.55
C ILE A 95 10.63 -9.57 -13.71
N ARG A 96 9.37 -9.99 -13.64
CA ARG A 96 9.00 -11.42 -13.69
C ARG A 96 9.17 -12.04 -15.07
N SER A 97 8.64 -11.41 -16.11
CA SER A 97 8.42 -11.96 -17.45
C SER A 97 9.04 -11.13 -18.57
N GLN A 98 9.70 -10.00 -18.26
CA GLN A 98 10.24 -9.05 -19.25
C GLN A 98 9.17 -8.44 -20.18
N LYS A 99 7.91 -8.49 -19.76
CA LYS A 99 6.77 -7.93 -20.49
C LYS A 99 6.02 -6.94 -19.60
N LEU A 100 5.38 -5.96 -20.23
CA LEU A 100 4.54 -5.00 -19.53
C LEU A 100 3.16 -5.60 -19.29
N GLU A 101 2.66 -5.49 -18.05
CA GLU A 101 1.34 -6.00 -17.67
C GLU A 101 0.23 -5.36 -18.49
N ILE A 102 0.36 -4.07 -18.83
CA ILE A 102 -0.63 -3.35 -19.66
C ILE A 102 -0.80 -3.94 -21.07
N ILE A 103 0.19 -4.69 -21.57
CA ILE A 103 0.11 -5.38 -22.86
C ILE A 103 -0.63 -6.72 -22.69
N GLU A 104 -0.38 -7.42 -21.59
CA GLU A 104 -1.00 -8.72 -21.31
C GLU A 104 -2.45 -8.58 -20.80
N ASN A 105 -2.75 -7.47 -20.13
CA ASN A 105 -4.05 -7.19 -19.54
C ASN A 105 -4.55 -5.79 -19.93
N PRO A 106 -5.18 -5.63 -21.11
CA PRO A 106 -5.65 -4.33 -21.59
C PRO A 106 -6.77 -3.74 -20.71
N TYR A 107 -7.42 -4.53 -19.85
CA TYR A 107 -8.42 -4.03 -18.91
C TYR A 107 -7.84 -3.02 -17.91
N LEU A 108 -6.55 -3.13 -17.56
CA LEU A 108 -5.89 -2.15 -16.70
C LEU A 108 -5.90 -0.77 -17.35
N VAL A 109 -5.61 -0.69 -18.65
CA VAL A 109 -5.63 0.55 -19.41
C VAL A 109 -7.05 1.11 -19.50
N VAL A 110 -8.02 0.26 -19.82
CA VAL A 110 -9.43 0.68 -19.96
C VAL A 110 -9.97 1.23 -18.65
N VAL A 111 -9.75 0.53 -17.53
CA VAL A 111 -10.23 0.97 -16.21
C VAL A 111 -9.53 2.26 -15.76
N SER A 112 -8.21 2.36 -15.90
CA SER A 112 -7.49 3.60 -15.59
C SER A 112 -7.98 4.77 -16.43
N ALA A 113 -8.20 4.57 -17.73
CA ALA A 113 -8.68 5.61 -18.64
C ALA A 113 -10.11 6.05 -18.27
N LEU A 114 -11.01 5.12 -17.96
CA LEU A 114 -12.37 5.44 -17.52
C LEU A 114 -12.37 6.27 -16.24
N ILE A 115 -11.57 5.86 -15.25
CA ILE A 115 -11.45 6.59 -13.98
C ILE A 115 -10.87 7.98 -14.21
N TRP A 116 -9.80 8.10 -15.01
CA TRP A 116 -9.23 9.39 -15.39
C TRP A 116 -10.27 10.29 -16.05
N VAL A 117 -11.04 9.77 -17.02
CA VAL A 117 -12.09 10.55 -17.69
C VAL A 117 -13.16 11.02 -16.69
N VAL A 118 -13.59 10.15 -15.78
CA VAL A 118 -14.58 10.51 -14.76
C VAL A 118 -14.04 11.57 -13.82
N VAL A 119 -12.81 11.43 -13.32
CA VAL A 119 -12.25 12.42 -12.39
C VAL A 119 -12.08 13.78 -13.06
N GLU A 120 -11.64 13.81 -14.32
CA GLU A 120 -11.27 15.03 -15.01
C GLU A 120 -12.45 15.76 -15.69
N PHE A 121 -13.32 15.00 -16.36
CA PHE A 121 -14.34 15.58 -17.26
C PHE A 121 -15.75 15.50 -16.70
N THR A 122 -15.94 15.07 -15.44
CA THR A 122 -17.27 15.15 -14.84
C THR A 122 -17.72 16.61 -14.79
N PRO A 123 -18.96 16.93 -15.22
CA PRO A 123 -19.47 18.29 -15.24
C PRO A 123 -19.30 18.99 -13.89
N ASN A 124 -18.93 20.27 -13.95
CA ASN A 124 -18.70 21.14 -12.80
C ASN A 124 -17.65 20.63 -11.79
N GLY A 125 -16.75 19.72 -12.19
CA GLY A 125 -15.73 19.18 -11.28
C GLY A 125 -16.30 18.31 -10.15
N MET A 126 -17.55 17.83 -10.28
CA MET A 126 -18.26 17.14 -9.20
C MET A 126 -17.52 15.91 -8.67
N ALA A 127 -16.83 15.15 -9.54
CA ALA A 127 -16.05 14.00 -9.13
C ALA A 127 -14.88 14.41 -8.22
N PHE A 128 -14.14 15.46 -8.59
CA PHE A 128 -13.06 16.00 -7.77
C PHE A 128 -13.57 16.53 -6.43
N ASP A 129 -14.68 17.28 -6.40
CA ASP A 129 -15.28 17.79 -5.17
C ASP A 129 -15.73 16.67 -4.20
N ILE A 130 -16.27 15.58 -4.75
CA ILE A 130 -16.61 14.40 -3.94
C ILE A 130 -15.34 13.79 -3.35
N LEU A 131 -14.31 13.58 -4.16
CA LEU A 131 -13.03 13.03 -3.72
C LEU A 131 -12.38 13.90 -2.65
N LEU A 132 -12.47 15.23 -2.78
CA LEU A 132 -12.01 16.17 -1.77
C LEU A 132 -12.76 16.00 -0.44
N LYS A 133 -14.08 15.81 -0.46
CA LYS A 133 -14.89 15.56 0.75
C LYS A 133 -14.56 14.23 1.42
N ILE A 134 -14.19 13.21 0.63
CA ILE A 134 -13.81 11.89 1.14
C ILE A 134 -12.30 11.68 1.23
N THR A 135 -11.49 12.75 1.21
CA THR A 135 -10.02 12.70 1.31
C THR A 135 -9.50 11.80 2.44
N PRO A 136 -10.12 11.76 3.66
CA PRO A 136 -9.62 10.86 4.71
C PRO A 136 -9.68 9.39 4.31
N ILE A 137 -10.75 8.99 3.61
CA ILE A 137 -10.95 7.64 3.12
C ILE A 137 -9.94 7.35 2.00
N VAL A 138 -9.76 8.29 1.07
CA VAL A 138 -8.76 8.20 0.00
C VAL A 138 -7.35 8.04 0.57
N ALA A 139 -7.00 8.76 1.64
CA ALA A 139 -5.72 8.64 2.32
C ALA A 139 -5.54 7.26 2.99
N ILE A 140 -6.57 6.70 3.61
CA ILE A 140 -6.48 5.34 4.17
C ILE A 140 -6.18 4.33 3.05
N PHE A 141 -6.95 4.35 1.96
CA PHE A 141 -6.75 3.42 0.84
C PHE A 141 -5.40 3.61 0.14
N ALA A 142 -4.94 4.85 -0.01
CA ALA A 142 -3.62 5.14 -0.56
C ALA A 142 -2.51 4.48 0.27
N GLY A 143 -2.60 4.54 1.61
CA GLY A 143 -1.61 3.91 2.48
C GLY A 143 -1.75 2.38 2.58
N LEU A 144 -2.96 1.84 2.46
CA LEU A 144 -3.14 0.38 2.33
C LEU A 144 -2.48 -0.13 1.03
N ASN A 145 -2.72 0.54 -0.10
CA ASN A 145 -2.08 0.23 -1.38
C ASN A 145 -0.56 0.33 -1.29
N PHE A 146 -0.06 1.36 -0.61
CA PHE A 146 1.37 1.54 -0.38
C PHE A 146 1.99 0.35 0.36
N GLY A 147 1.36 -0.12 1.44
CA GLY A 147 1.82 -1.30 2.17
C GLY A 147 1.77 -2.58 1.33
N CYS A 148 0.74 -2.75 0.51
CA CYS A 148 0.64 -3.87 -0.44
C CYS A 148 1.75 -3.84 -1.49
N ASP A 149 2.08 -2.66 -2.04
CA ASP A 149 3.14 -2.47 -3.03
C ASP A 149 4.52 -2.86 -2.46
N ILE A 150 4.83 -2.44 -1.22
CA ILE A 150 6.05 -2.83 -0.49
C ILE A 150 6.14 -4.36 -0.36
N LEU A 151 5.08 -5.00 0.11
CA LEU A 151 5.05 -6.45 0.30
C LEU A 151 5.16 -7.21 -1.02
N ALA A 152 4.61 -6.67 -2.10
CA ALA A 152 4.73 -7.25 -3.44
C ALA A 152 6.19 -7.23 -3.91
N GLY A 153 6.92 -6.13 -3.69
CA GLY A 153 8.35 -6.02 -3.98
C GLY A 153 9.18 -7.03 -3.17
N ALA A 154 8.97 -7.09 -1.84
CA ALA A 154 9.63 -8.05 -0.96
C ALA A 154 9.37 -9.51 -1.40
N SER A 155 8.12 -9.84 -1.68
CA SER A 155 7.70 -11.20 -2.08
C SER A 155 8.27 -11.59 -3.44
N LEU A 156 8.32 -10.67 -4.40
CA LEU A 156 8.95 -10.92 -5.70
C LEU A 156 10.44 -11.20 -5.55
N ALA A 157 11.12 -10.44 -4.70
CA ALA A 157 12.54 -10.65 -4.43
C ALA A 157 12.83 -12.05 -3.85
N GLU A 158 11.97 -12.49 -2.93
CA GLU A 158 12.04 -13.82 -2.34
C GLU A 158 11.89 -14.92 -3.39
N VAL A 159 10.88 -14.81 -4.25
CA VAL A 159 10.63 -15.83 -5.30
C VAL A 159 11.77 -15.88 -6.31
N LYS A 160 12.29 -14.72 -6.73
CA LYS A 160 13.24 -14.63 -7.86
C LYS A 160 14.70 -14.80 -7.45
N PHE A 161 15.12 -14.21 -6.32
CA PHE A 161 16.54 -14.13 -5.96
C PHE A 161 16.95 -15.07 -4.81
N PHE A 162 16.02 -15.57 -3.99
CA PHE A 162 16.40 -16.35 -2.81
C PHE A 162 16.81 -17.81 -3.12
N LYS A 163 16.73 -18.24 -4.39
CA LYS A 163 17.26 -19.54 -4.85
C LYS A 163 18.78 -19.66 -4.67
N LYS A 164 19.53 -18.55 -4.67
CA LYS A 164 20.96 -18.54 -4.33
C LYS A 164 21.15 -18.39 -2.82
N LYS A 165 21.96 -19.24 -2.17
CA LYS A 165 22.41 -19.05 -0.77
C LYS A 165 23.39 -17.85 -0.65
N SER A 166 22.96 -16.64 -1.02
CA SER A 166 23.73 -15.42 -0.80
C SER A 166 23.24 -14.71 0.47
N ALA A 167 24.16 -14.09 1.20
CA ALA A 167 23.88 -13.20 2.32
C ALA A 167 23.14 -11.91 1.88
N GLU A 168 23.12 -11.62 0.58
CA GLU A 168 22.56 -10.39 -0.03
C GLU A 168 21.04 -10.45 -0.26
N LYS A 169 20.39 -11.56 0.12
CA LYS A 169 18.94 -11.75 -0.05
C LYS A 169 18.11 -10.58 0.47
N TRP A 170 18.44 -10.08 1.65
CA TRP A 170 17.72 -8.97 2.27
C TRP A 170 17.88 -7.66 1.48
N ILE A 171 19.02 -7.45 0.82
CA ILE A 171 19.30 -6.26 0.02
C ILE A 171 18.35 -6.20 -1.18
N TYR A 172 18.20 -7.32 -1.91
CA TYR A 172 17.28 -7.37 -3.04
C TYR A 172 15.82 -7.18 -2.62
N ALA A 173 15.41 -7.77 -1.50
CA ALA A 173 14.07 -7.58 -0.96
C ALA A 173 13.84 -6.12 -0.57
N PHE A 174 14.83 -5.48 0.06
CA PHE A 174 14.75 -4.09 0.49
C PHE A 174 14.66 -3.14 -0.70
N ILE A 175 15.57 -3.27 -1.66
CA ILE A 175 15.59 -2.44 -2.87
C ILE A 175 14.29 -2.60 -3.66
N LEU A 176 13.82 -3.84 -3.88
CA LEU A 176 12.59 -4.05 -4.64
C LEU A 176 11.36 -3.51 -3.92
N SER A 177 11.28 -3.65 -2.60
CA SER A 177 10.19 -3.09 -1.79
C SER A 177 10.10 -1.57 -1.97
N ILE A 178 11.24 -0.89 -1.89
CA ILE A 178 11.35 0.57 -2.05
C ILE A 178 11.00 1.01 -3.48
N LEU A 179 11.52 0.30 -4.49
CA LEU A 179 11.25 0.66 -5.88
C LEU A 179 9.78 0.47 -6.24
N THR A 180 9.12 -0.57 -5.72
CA THR A 180 7.69 -0.79 -5.97
C THR A 180 6.81 0.29 -5.35
N SER A 181 7.14 0.77 -4.16
CA SER A 181 6.32 1.75 -3.45
C SER A 181 6.64 3.21 -3.84
N LEU A 182 7.92 3.57 -3.96
CA LEU A 182 8.34 4.94 -4.30
C LEU A 182 8.33 5.24 -5.79
N GLY A 183 8.32 4.23 -6.66
CA GLY A 183 8.50 4.47 -8.10
C GLY A 183 7.46 5.43 -8.69
N LYS A 184 6.20 5.36 -8.24
CA LYS A 184 5.15 6.33 -8.62
C LYS A 184 5.51 7.75 -8.19
N TYR A 185 5.96 7.93 -6.95
CA TYR A 185 6.32 9.24 -6.40
C TYR A 185 7.56 9.83 -7.08
N ILE A 186 8.53 9.01 -7.46
CA ILE A 186 9.70 9.44 -8.24
C ILE A 186 9.24 9.98 -9.59
N ILE A 187 8.33 9.28 -10.27
CA ILE A 187 7.78 9.72 -11.56
C ILE A 187 6.98 11.01 -11.38
N ILE A 188 6.10 11.08 -10.38
CA ILE A 188 5.31 12.29 -10.06
C ILE A 188 6.23 13.47 -9.78
N SER A 189 7.29 13.30 -8.99
CA SER A 189 8.26 14.35 -8.70
C SER A 189 9.03 14.79 -9.95
N ALA A 190 9.39 13.86 -10.84
CA ALA A 190 10.02 14.19 -12.11
C ALA A 190 9.07 15.00 -13.02
N ILE A 191 7.81 14.60 -13.14
CA ILE A 191 6.78 15.36 -13.88
C ILE A 191 6.61 16.75 -13.27
N SER A 192 6.68 16.87 -11.95
CA SER A 192 6.50 18.15 -11.25
C SER A 192 7.62 19.11 -11.57
N ALA A 193 8.87 18.62 -11.54
CA ALA A 193 10.03 19.40 -11.93
C ALA A 193 9.95 19.85 -13.40
N LEU A 194 9.49 18.98 -14.30
CA LEU A 194 9.35 19.29 -15.74
C LEU A 194 8.21 20.27 -16.03
N THR A 195 7.15 20.27 -15.23
CA THR A 195 5.97 21.13 -15.41
C THR A 195 6.05 22.44 -14.62
N GLY A 196 7.09 22.63 -13.80
CA GLY A 196 7.23 23.80 -12.93
C GLY A 196 6.26 23.82 -11.74
N ASN A 197 5.57 22.70 -11.48
CA ASN A 197 4.69 22.57 -10.32
C ASN A 197 5.50 22.25 -9.06
N HIS A 198 5.04 22.71 -7.90
CA HIS A 198 5.66 22.39 -6.61
C HIS A 198 5.06 21.11 -6.02
N PHE A 199 5.82 20.01 -6.06
CA PHE A 199 5.49 18.80 -5.31
C PHE A 199 6.05 18.88 -3.89
N ARG A 200 5.27 18.44 -2.90
CA ARG A 200 5.65 18.42 -1.47
C ARG A 200 6.91 17.56 -1.26
N SER A 201 7.68 17.87 -0.22
CA SER A 201 8.94 17.17 0.08
C SER A 201 8.77 15.65 0.16
N MET A 202 9.57 14.90 -0.61
CA MET A 202 9.55 13.43 -0.59
C MET A 202 10.18 12.81 0.66
N VAL A 203 10.83 13.59 1.53
CA VAL A 203 11.61 13.08 2.68
C VAL A 203 10.75 12.22 3.62
N THR A 204 9.55 12.69 3.97
CA THR A 204 8.62 11.94 4.82
C THR A 204 8.20 10.63 4.18
N ILE A 205 7.91 10.65 2.88
CA ILE A 205 7.48 9.48 2.11
C ILE A 205 8.59 8.42 2.12
N VAL A 206 9.83 8.85 1.87
CA VAL A 206 11.01 7.98 1.90
C VAL A 206 11.22 7.39 3.29
N GLY A 207 11.08 8.20 4.35
CA GLY A 207 11.22 7.71 5.73
C GLY A 207 10.19 6.63 6.09
N GLU A 208 8.92 6.85 5.78
CA GLU A 208 7.84 5.89 5.98
C GLU A 208 8.08 4.59 5.19
N ASP A 209 8.55 4.73 3.95
CA ASP A 209 8.85 3.62 3.06
C ASP A 209 9.99 2.75 3.60
N LEU A 210 11.09 3.37 4.04
CA LEU A 210 12.24 2.67 4.59
C LEU A 210 11.86 1.84 5.82
N ILE A 211 11.02 2.39 6.70
CA ILE A 211 10.51 1.67 7.88
C ILE A 211 9.69 0.46 7.45
N CYS A 212 8.72 0.65 6.55
CA CYS A 212 7.84 -0.42 6.10
C CYS A 212 8.60 -1.49 5.30
N ALA A 213 9.56 -1.10 4.46
CA ALA A 213 10.43 -2.01 3.71
C ALA A 213 11.33 -2.84 4.64
N ALA A 214 11.91 -2.23 5.69
CA ALA A 214 12.71 -2.95 6.68
C ALA A 214 11.88 -4.01 7.43
N LEU A 215 10.65 -3.66 7.82
CA LEU A 215 9.70 -4.60 8.44
C LEU A 215 9.30 -5.71 7.46
N ALA A 216 9.02 -5.38 6.20
CA ALA A 216 8.66 -6.35 5.15
C ALA A 216 9.80 -7.36 4.89
N CYS A 217 11.05 -6.91 4.87
CA CYS A 217 12.21 -7.78 4.71
C CYS A 217 12.41 -8.72 5.92
N SER A 218 12.02 -8.26 7.11
CA SER A 218 12.21 -8.98 8.37
C SER A 218 10.97 -9.78 8.80
N ARG A 219 9.88 -9.74 8.02
CA ARG A 219 8.55 -10.23 8.43
C ARG A 219 8.51 -11.67 8.91
N ARG A 220 9.32 -12.57 8.32
CA ARG A 220 9.43 -13.98 8.75
C ARG A 220 10.13 -14.13 10.10
N ASN A 221 11.17 -13.32 10.34
CA ASN A 221 11.87 -13.32 11.63
C ASN A 221 10.98 -12.73 12.72
N ILE A 222 10.29 -11.63 12.42
CA ILE A 222 9.30 -11.02 13.32
C ILE A 222 8.20 -12.04 13.67
N ALA A 223 7.65 -12.72 12.67
CA ALA A 223 6.63 -13.75 12.86
C ALA A 223 7.12 -14.88 13.78
N LYS A 224 8.36 -15.35 13.57
CA LYS A 224 8.98 -16.38 14.41
C LYS A 224 9.20 -15.91 15.84
N THR A 225 9.74 -14.70 16.04
CA THR A 225 10.03 -14.13 17.36
C THR A 225 8.75 -13.90 18.16
N LEU A 226 7.70 -13.42 17.52
CA LEU A 226 6.41 -13.15 18.15
C LEU A 226 5.49 -14.38 18.21
N ASN A 227 5.90 -15.51 17.62
CA ASN A 227 5.10 -16.73 17.49
C ASN A 227 3.72 -16.48 16.84
N VAL A 228 3.71 -15.73 15.74
CA VAL A 228 2.51 -15.39 14.96
C VAL A 228 2.64 -15.82 13.50
N ASN A 229 1.53 -15.83 12.77
CA ASN A 229 1.55 -16.07 11.33
C ASN A 229 2.22 -14.90 10.58
N VAL A 230 3.01 -15.20 9.54
CA VAL A 230 3.61 -14.20 8.65
C VAL A 230 2.55 -13.27 8.07
N LYS A 231 1.37 -13.78 7.70
CA LYS A 231 0.25 -12.97 7.19
C LYS A 231 -0.22 -11.92 8.18
N SER A 232 -0.14 -12.19 9.48
CA SER A 232 -0.50 -11.20 10.51
C SER A 232 0.52 -10.06 10.57
N VAL A 233 1.81 -10.36 10.34
CA VAL A 233 2.85 -9.33 10.23
C VAL A 233 2.69 -8.52 8.95
N GLU A 234 2.35 -9.16 7.83
CA GLU A 234 2.03 -8.51 6.56
C GLU A 234 0.84 -7.55 6.70
N CYS A 235 -0.25 -8.00 7.33
CA CYS A 235 -1.39 -7.15 7.65
C CYS A 235 -1.00 -5.96 8.53
N PHE A 236 -0.14 -6.16 9.54
CA PHE A 236 0.35 -5.07 10.38
C PHE A 236 1.13 -4.03 9.56
N ILE A 237 2.00 -4.46 8.65
CA ILE A 237 2.75 -3.55 7.77
C ILE A 237 1.80 -2.74 6.89
N ILE A 238 0.78 -3.37 6.31
CA ILE A 238 -0.24 -2.70 5.48
C ILE A 238 -1.00 -1.64 6.30
N VAL A 239 -1.43 -1.98 7.51
CA VAL A 239 -2.15 -1.05 8.39
C VAL A 239 -1.24 0.08 8.88
N LEU A 240 0.02 -0.23 9.20
CA LEU A 240 1.01 0.78 9.60
C LEU A 240 1.24 1.78 8.46
N ALA A 241 1.38 1.32 7.22
CA ALA A 241 1.49 2.18 6.05
C ALA A 241 0.26 3.10 5.89
N ALA A 242 -0.95 2.60 6.14
CA ALA A 242 -2.16 3.40 6.16
C ALA A 242 -2.15 4.48 7.25
N ILE A 243 -1.75 4.13 8.47
CA ILE A 243 -1.65 5.07 9.59
C ILE A 243 -0.63 6.17 9.30
N LEU A 244 0.56 5.79 8.83
CA LEU A 244 1.63 6.72 8.48
C LEU A 244 1.17 7.68 7.37
N ASN A 245 0.53 7.14 6.32
CA ASN A 245 0.03 7.96 5.22
C ASN A 245 -1.05 8.96 5.66
N VAL A 246 -2.00 8.54 6.51
CA VAL A 246 -3.01 9.44 7.08
C VAL A 246 -2.34 10.51 7.95
N GLY A 247 -1.36 10.10 8.78
CA GLY A 247 -0.53 11.02 9.55
C GLY A 247 0.11 12.08 8.66
N ARG A 248 0.74 11.70 7.55
CA ARG A 248 1.33 12.61 6.57
C ARG A 248 0.34 13.56 5.91
N THR A 249 -0.87 13.08 5.61
CA THR A 249 -1.90 13.89 4.96
C THR A 249 -2.43 14.98 5.90
N TYR A 250 -2.57 14.70 7.20
CA TYR A 250 -3.26 15.59 8.14
C TYR A 250 -2.36 16.25 9.19
N LEU A 251 -1.15 15.75 9.41
CA LEU A 251 -0.19 16.40 10.31
C LEU A 251 0.65 17.42 9.53
N PRO A 252 0.90 18.61 10.09
CA PRO A 252 1.81 19.59 9.51
C PRO A 252 3.21 19.00 9.35
N ASP A 253 3.90 19.35 8.26
CA ASP A 253 5.26 18.85 7.94
C ASP A 253 6.26 19.09 9.08
N ASP A 254 6.08 20.14 9.86
CA ASP A 254 6.98 20.51 10.96
C ASP A 254 6.92 19.51 12.11
N HIS A 255 5.74 18.94 12.41
CA HIS A 255 5.59 17.92 13.44
C HIS A 255 6.21 16.58 13.00
N ILE A 256 6.11 16.25 11.72
CA ILE A 256 6.66 15.01 11.18
C ILE A 256 8.18 15.11 11.06
N LYS A 257 8.71 16.25 10.57
CA LYS A 257 10.15 16.52 10.56
C LYS A 257 10.75 16.43 11.95
N MET A 258 10.08 16.97 12.97
CA MET A 258 10.50 16.87 14.38
C MET A 258 10.56 15.43 14.89
N PHE A 259 9.64 14.56 14.47
CA PHE A 259 9.66 13.15 14.82
C PHE A 259 10.88 12.46 14.19
N PHE A 260 11.08 12.62 12.88
CA PHE A 260 12.21 11.97 12.21
C PHE A 260 13.57 12.50 12.68
N THR A 261 13.75 13.82 12.90
CA THR A 261 15.01 14.38 13.43
C THR A 261 15.31 14.04 14.89
N ARG A 262 14.30 13.63 15.68
CA ARG A 262 14.53 13.21 17.08
C ARG A 262 14.85 11.73 17.22
N TYR A 263 14.39 10.90 16.28
CA TYR A 263 14.46 9.44 16.40
C TYR A 263 15.37 8.77 15.37
N PHE A 264 15.88 9.53 14.39
CA PHE A 264 16.87 9.11 13.38
C PHE A 264 17.95 10.18 13.23
#